data_AF-R5VBC3-F1
#
_entry.id   AF-R5VBC3-F1
#
_cell.length_a   1.000
_cell.length_b   1.000
_cell.length_c   1.000
_cell.angle_alpha   90.00
_cell.angle_beta   90.00
_cell.angle_gamma   90.00
#
_symmetry.space_group_name_H-M   'P 1'
#
loop_
_entity.id
_entity.type
_entity.pdbx_description
1 polymer ?
#
loop_
_entity_poly.entity_id
_entity_poly.type
_entity_poly.pdbx_seq_one_letter_code
_entity_poly.pdbx_strand_id
1 'polypeptide(L)'
;MKTTNIVTIQKCRLGIAVAACVSLLSCSNEADLQNTDDNVLFFASVDTSNSRVTESAWDGDELIGIKSGETVKTYKVATDGTMSTEDTPFRWEGTEYEIKAWSPLTTETINLTDQTTDEKFFDCDLLASSAKVESKSVRLVFNHQMTRMWWELQIIPETSGYTTEEINGAKVTFLGYGSVKFEDGEVKPQGDANQEIHTFCWKGNYYWEGQAMMVPGEMWEKPLIRVKIGNDEFEYTPSKANTNDVEKKTGILVPGAWQRYYLHVSKKSFNVDMVTVTSGFEQWTDEGNKDSDKGLVDAEMQ
;
A
#
# COMPACT_ATOMS: atom_id res chain seq x y z
N MET A 1 -34.76 -13.27 15.74
CA MET A 1 -33.97 -13.53 14.52
C MET A 1 -33.24 -12.25 14.19
N LYS A 2 -31.93 -12.20 14.41
CA LYS A 2 -31.09 -11.05 14.05
C LYS A 2 -30.85 -11.12 12.54
N THR A 3 -31.28 -10.10 11.83
CA THR A 3 -31.01 -9.92 10.41
C THR A 3 -29.53 -9.58 10.28
N THR A 4 -28.73 -10.52 9.82
CA THR A 4 -27.32 -10.29 9.48
C THR A 4 -27.30 -9.41 8.23
N ASN A 5 -26.91 -8.15 8.37
CA ASN A 5 -26.67 -7.27 7.24
C ASN A 5 -25.45 -7.81 6.49
N ILE A 6 -25.70 -8.26 5.26
CA ILE A 6 -24.67 -8.62 4.29
C ILE A 6 -24.07 -7.29 3.80
N VAL A 7 -22.89 -6.93 4.29
CA VAL A 7 -22.15 -5.77 3.77
C VAL A 7 -21.42 -6.23 2.52
N THR A 8 -22.03 -5.96 1.36
CA THR A 8 -21.39 -6.07 0.05
C THR A 8 -20.21 -5.11 0.01
N ILE A 9 -19.02 -5.61 -0.38
CA ILE A 9 -17.82 -4.80 -0.62
C ILE A 9 -18.21 -3.63 -1.55
N GLN A 10 -18.26 -2.42 -0.99
CA GLN A 10 -18.47 -1.21 -1.77
C GLN A 10 -17.10 -0.72 -2.23
N LYS A 11 -16.89 -0.90 -3.53
CA LYS A 11 -15.70 -0.55 -4.30
C LYS A 11 -15.39 0.94 -4.15
N CYS A 12 -14.19 1.28 -3.70
CA CYS A 12 -13.73 2.67 -3.64
C CYS A 12 -12.38 2.76 -4.36
N ARG A 13 -12.22 3.83 -5.15
CA ARG A 13 -11.02 4.12 -5.92
C ARG A 13 -10.08 4.95 -5.04
N LEU A 14 -8.82 5.07 -5.42
CA LEU A 14 -7.95 6.17 -5.00
C LEU A 14 -7.80 7.07 -6.24
N GLY A 15 -8.24 8.31 -6.16
CA GLY A 15 -8.33 9.27 -7.25
C GLY A 15 -8.31 10.68 -6.67
N ILE A 16 -7.11 11.26 -6.58
CA ILE A 16 -6.90 12.58 -5.96
C ILE A 16 -7.62 13.69 -6.77
N ALA A 17 -8.51 14.41 -6.10
CA ALA A 17 -9.03 15.70 -6.55
C ALA A 17 -8.35 16.84 -5.77
N VAL A 18 -7.48 17.61 -6.42
CA VAL A 18 -6.92 18.85 -5.87
C VAL A 18 -7.98 19.95 -5.87
N ALA A 19 -8.69 20.12 -4.75
CA ALA A 19 -9.63 21.21 -4.55
C ALA A 19 -8.95 22.41 -3.86
N ALA A 20 -8.45 23.35 -4.66
CA ALA A 20 -7.98 24.64 -4.16
C ALA A 20 -9.16 25.54 -3.76
N CYS A 21 -9.65 25.40 -2.52
CA CYS A 21 -10.57 26.38 -1.93
C CYS A 21 -9.83 27.23 -0.89
N VAL A 22 -9.44 28.44 -1.29
CA VAL A 22 -8.93 29.46 -0.38
C VAL A 22 -10.11 30.00 0.43
N SER A 23 -10.27 29.52 1.67
CA SER A 23 -11.01 30.24 2.70
C SER A 23 -10.10 30.46 3.90
N LEU A 24 -9.87 31.74 4.19
CA LEU A 24 -9.08 32.27 5.30
C LEU A 24 -9.63 31.77 6.64
N LEU A 25 -8.86 30.99 7.39
CA LEU A 25 -8.90 30.99 8.85
C LEU A 25 -7.48 31.19 9.37
N SER A 26 -7.29 32.40 9.89
CA SER A 26 -6.09 32.93 10.53
C SER A 26 -5.84 32.25 11.87
N CYS A 27 -4.58 32.15 12.25
CA CYS A 27 -4.10 31.65 13.54
C CYS A 27 -4.89 32.22 14.73
N SER A 28 -5.54 31.34 15.49
CA SER A 28 -5.74 31.45 16.94
C SER A 28 -6.36 30.14 17.44
N ASN A 29 -5.79 29.61 18.53
CA ASN A 29 -6.19 28.52 19.43
C ASN A 29 -7.21 27.49 18.93
N GLU A 30 -6.92 26.20 19.18
CA GLU A 30 -7.86 25.08 19.23
C GLU A 30 -9.29 25.55 19.45
N ALA A 31 -9.98 25.83 18.34
CA ALA A 31 -11.38 26.11 18.40
C ALA A 31 -11.97 24.74 18.60
N ASP A 32 -12.35 24.44 19.84
CA ASP A 32 -13.51 23.63 20.14
C ASP A 32 -14.55 23.94 19.04
N LEU A 33 -14.59 23.10 18.01
CA LEU A 33 -15.82 22.89 17.27
C LEU A 33 -16.84 22.66 18.37
N GLN A 34 -17.74 23.62 18.59
CA GLN A 34 -18.69 23.58 19.70
C GLN A 34 -19.63 22.40 19.49
N ASN A 35 -19.14 21.22 19.83
CA ASN A 35 -19.90 20.00 19.92
C ASN A 35 -20.51 20.03 21.30
N THR A 36 -21.75 20.51 21.35
CA THR A 36 -22.57 20.48 22.57
C THR A 36 -22.97 19.05 22.95
N ASP A 37 -22.75 18.09 22.05
CA ASP A 37 -22.83 16.66 22.31
C ASP A 37 -21.47 16.13 22.80
N ASP A 38 -21.48 15.04 23.56
CA ASP A 38 -20.27 14.34 23.99
C ASP A 38 -19.72 13.42 22.90
N ASN A 39 -20.26 13.48 21.68
CA ASN A 39 -19.78 12.69 20.55
C ASN A 39 -18.35 13.07 20.14
N VAL A 40 -17.56 12.06 19.79
CA VAL A 40 -16.24 12.23 19.21
C VAL A 40 -16.38 12.45 17.70
N LEU A 41 -15.76 13.53 17.22
CA LEU A 41 -15.56 13.82 15.81
C LEU A 41 -14.23 13.21 15.38
N PHE A 42 -14.27 12.36 14.35
CA PHE A 42 -13.06 11.79 13.77
C PHE A 42 -12.69 12.48 12.46
N PHE A 43 -11.40 12.61 12.24
CA PHE A 43 -10.80 13.11 11.00
C PHE A 43 -9.73 12.12 10.53
N ALA A 44 -9.70 11.77 9.26
CA ALA A 44 -8.75 10.83 8.69
C ALA A 44 -7.74 11.52 7.76
N SER A 45 -6.48 11.12 7.83
CA SER A 45 -5.45 11.41 6.83
C SER A 45 -4.59 10.16 6.59
N VAL A 46 -3.85 10.12 5.49
CA VAL A 46 -2.92 9.03 5.14
C VAL A 46 -1.48 9.56 5.19
N ASP A 47 -0.57 8.82 5.83
CA ASP A 47 0.88 9.03 6.00
C ASP A 47 1.34 10.34 6.69
N THR A 48 0.75 11.49 6.37
CA THR A 48 1.08 12.77 6.99
C THR A 48 0.00 13.26 7.94
N SER A 49 0.42 13.73 9.11
CA SER A 49 -0.41 14.56 9.98
C SER A 49 -0.49 15.96 9.38
N ASN A 50 -1.37 16.16 8.39
CA ASN A 50 -1.55 17.48 7.80
C ASN A 50 -2.05 18.48 8.84
N SER A 51 -1.38 19.63 8.93
CA SER A 51 -1.72 20.74 9.85
C SER A 51 -3.05 21.43 9.51
N ARG A 52 -3.66 21.06 8.38
CA ARG A 52 -4.95 21.56 7.88
C ARG A 52 -5.88 20.37 7.68
N VAL A 53 -7.15 20.54 8.08
CA VAL A 53 -8.19 19.50 8.00
C VAL A 53 -8.43 19.05 6.55
N THR A 54 -8.13 19.86 5.54
CA THR A 54 -8.63 19.72 4.16
C THR A 54 -7.72 18.96 3.19
N GLU A 55 -6.57 18.45 3.61
CA GLU A 55 -5.67 17.69 2.74
C GLU A 55 -5.80 16.21 3.07
N SER A 56 -6.70 15.52 2.36
CA SER A 56 -7.00 14.10 2.54
C SER A 56 -6.74 13.36 1.22
N ALA A 57 -6.19 12.14 1.30
CA ALA A 57 -5.94 11.27 0.15
C ALA A 57 -7.14 10.37 -0.18
N TRP A 58 -8.32 10.66 0.38
CA TRP A 58 -9.54 9.87 0.26
C TRP A 58 -10.43 10.33 -0.90
N ASP A 59 -11.13 9.39 -1.53
CA ASP A 59 -12.12 9.62 -2.59
C ASP A 59 -13.49 10.04 -2.02
N GLY A 60 -13.70 9.83 -0.73
CA GLY A 60 -14.83 10.37 0.04
C GLY A 60 -16.05 9.46 0.12
N ASP A 61 -15.87 8.17 -0.17
CA ASP A 61 -16.88 7.14 0.03
C ASP A 61 -16.40 5.90 0.80
N GLU A 62 -15.15 5.90 1.24
CA GLU A 62 -14.53 4.78 1.91
C GLU A 62 -15.17 4.52 3.30
N LEU A 63 -15.29 3.24 3.63
CA LEU A 63 -15.77 2.78 4.92
C LEU A 63 -14.60 2.37 5.81
N ILE A 64 -14.57 2.99 6.99
CA ILE A 64 -13.59 2.77 8.04
C ILE A 64 -14.27 2.04 9.20
N GLY A 65 -13.67 0.92 9.63
CA GLY A 65 -14.00 0.32 10.91
C GLY A 65 -13.26 1.04 12.02
N ILE A 66 -13.96 1.50 13.06
CA ILE A 66 -13.33 2.01 14.31
C ILE A 66 -13.73 1.08 15.46
N LYS A 67 -12.72 0.54 16.15
CA LYS A 67 -12.88 -0.36 17.29
C LYS A 67 -12.41 0.27 18.59
N SER A 68 -13.24 0.16 19.64
CA SER A 68 -12.85 0.39 21.03
C SER A 68 -13.37 -0.76 21.91
N GLY A 69 -12.47 -1.40 22.66
CA GLY A 69 -12.79 -2.67 23.31
C GLY A 69 -13.31 -3.69 22.29
N GLU A 70 -14.47 -4.29 22.55
CA GLU A 70 -15.13 -5.24 21.64
C GLU A 70 -16.10 -4.58 20.64
N THR A 71 -16.29 -3.26 20.73
CA THR A 71 -17.27 -2.55 19.89
C THR A 71 -16.60 -2.03 18.63
N VAL A 72 -17.11 -2.44 17.47
CA VAL A 72 -16.75 -1.90 16.16
C VAL A 72 -17.90 -1.06 15.63
N LYS A 73 -17.59 0.13 15.10
CA LYS A 73 -18.54 1.02 14.44
C LYS A 73 -18.04 1.39 13.05
N THR A 74 -18.97 1.62 12.14
CA THR A 74 -18.67 2.00 10.76
C THR A 74 -18.68 3.50 10.64
N TYR A 75 -17.62 4.06 10.09
CA TYR A 75 -17.55 5.47 9.72
C TYR A 75 -17.32 5.58 8.22
N LYS A 76 -17.95 6.56 7.60
CA LYS A 76 -17.70 6.98 6.23
C LYS A 76 -16.79 8.21 6.25
N VAL A 77 -15.71 8.18 5.47
CA VAL A 77 -14.82 9.33 5.28
C VAL A 77 -15.24 10.14 4.06
N ALA A 78 -15.17 11.45 4.15
CA ALA A 78 -15.36 12.37 3.03
C ALA A 78 -14.01 12.79 2.42
N THR A 79 -14.02 13.42 1.24
CA THR A 79 -12.80 13.87 0.53
C THR A 79 -11.94 14.86 1.33
N ASP A 80 -12.51 15.54 2.32
CA ASP A 80 -11.79 16.44 3.22
C ASP A 80 -11.33 15.73 4.51
N GLY A 81 -11.40 14.41 4.56
CA GLY A 81 -11.04 13.61 5.72
C GLY A 81 -12.03 13.66 6.88
N THR A 82 -13.13 14.44 6.80
CA THR A 82 -14.16 14.41 7.84
C THR A 82 -14.88 13.07 7.84
N MET A 83 -15.23 12.58 9.03
CA MET A 83 -15.87 11.28 9.18
C MET A 83 -17.27 11.39 9.76
N SER A 84 -18.19 10.59 9.24
CA SER A 84 -19.58 10.51 9.70
C SER A 84 -19.99 9.05 9.91
N THR A 85 -21.00 8.80 10.74
CA THR A 85 -21.49 7.44 11.02
C THR A 85 -23.01 7.43 11.13
N GLU A 86 -23.63 6.34 10.66
CA GLU A 86 -25.04 6.03 10.91
C GLU A 86 -25.23 5.26 12.23
N ASP A 87 -24.14 4.71 12.79
CA ASP A 87 -24.14 4.11 14.13
C ASP A 87 -24.27 5.22 15.18
N THR A 88 -24.55 4.83 16.43
CA THR A 88 -24.39 5.76 17.56
C THR A 88 -22.91 6.14 17.68
N PRO A 89 -22.50 7.42 17.63
CA PRO A 89 -21.09 7.81 17.69
C PRO A 89 -20.38 7.32 18.96
N PHE A 90 -19.05 7.21 18.90
CA PHE A 90 -18.26 7.12 20.14
C PHE A 90 -18.39 8.43 20.94
N ARG A 91 -18.28 8.35 22.27
CA ARG A 91 -18.46 9.48 23.18
C ARG A 91 -17.20 9.73 24.02
N TRP A 92 -16.92 11.00 24.26
CA TRP A 92 -15.90 11.49 25.16
C TRP A 92 -16.54 12.09 26.42
N GLU A 93 -16.47 11.34 27.52
CA GLU A 93 -17.02 11.74 28.82
C GLU A 93 -15.91 12.11 29.83
N GLY A 94 -14.72 12.46 29.32
CA GLY A 94 -13.56 12.85 30.14
C GLY A 94 -12.65 11.70 30.58
N THR A 95 -12.90 10.47 30.14
CA THR A 95 -12.02 9.31 30.40
C THR A 95 -11.41 8.79 29.11
N GLU A 96 -10.08 8.76 29.09
CA GLU A 96 -9.26 8.31 27.96
C GLU A 96 -9.50 6.85 27.58
N TYR A 97 -9.56 6.56 26.28
CA TYR A 97 -9.64 5.20 25.78
C TYR A 97 -8.93 5.04 24.43
N GLU A 98 -8.50 3.82 24.14
CA GLU A 98 -7.82 3.50 22.88
C GLU A 98 -8.81 3.09 21.80
N ILE A 99 -8.43 3.43 20.57
CA ILE A 99 -9.11 2.99 19.37
C ILE A 99 -8.13 2.45 18.33
N LYS A 100 -8.59 1.44 17.59
CA LYS A 100 -8.01 1.03 16.31
C LYS A 100 -8.96 1.43 15.20
N ALA A 101 -8.41 1.82 14.06
CA ALA A 101 -9.18 2.12 12.87
C ALA A 101 -8.55 1.48 11.63
N TRP A 102 -9.35 1.03 10.67
CA TRP A 102 -8.84 0.40 9.46
C TRP A 102 -9.76 0.56 8.26
N SER A 103 -9.15 0.55 7.08
CA SER A 103 -9.80 0.55 5.77
C SER A 103 -9.02 -0.39 4.83
N PRO A 104 -9.68 -1.19 3.99
CA PRO A 104 -11.13 -1.30 3.82
C PRO A 104 -11.81 -2.01 4.99
N LEU A 105 -13.04 -1.60 5.32
CA LEU A 105 -13.91 -2.37 6.21
C LEU A 105 -14.55 -3.54 5.46
N THR A 106 -14.02 -4.75 5.65
CA THR A 106 -14.53 -5.97 5.02
C THR A 106 -14.47 -7.17 5.96
N THR A 107 -15.33 -8.16 5.72
CA THR A 107 -15.26 -9.50 6.37
C THR A 107 -14.78 -10.58 5.40
N GLU A 108 -14.63 -10.22 4.13
CA GLU A 108 -14.21 -11.12 3.08
C GLU A 108 -12.68 -11.26 3.05
N THR A 109 -12.22 -12.36 2.47
CA THR A 109 -10.80 -12.55 2.19
C THR A 109 -10.42 -11.75 0.94
N ILE A 110 -9.34 -10.97 1.02
CA ILE A 110 -8.83 -10.16 -0.08
C ILE A 110 -7.89 -11.02 -0.93
N ASN A 111 -8.15 -11.09 -2.23
CA ASN A 111 -7.32 -11.82 -3.19
C ASN A 111 -6.17 -10.94 -3.66
N LEU A 112 -4.93 -11.46 -3.57
CA LEU A 112 -3.72 -10.74 -3.97
C LEU A 112 -3.12 -11.26 -5.28
N THR A 113 -3.62 -12.35 -5.85
CA THR A 113 -3.03 -13.05 -7.02
C THR A 113 -3.18 -12.31 -8.34
N ASP A 114 -4.18 -11.43 -8.47
CA ASP A 114 -4.45 -10.68 -9.69
C ASP A 114 -4.57 -9.19 -9.36
N GLN A 115 -3.50 -8.45 -9.61
CA GLN A 115 -3.43 -7.00 -9.44
C GLN A 115 -3.18 -6.29 -10.79
N THR A 116 -3.59 -6.88 -11.92
CA THR A 116 -3.15 -6.41 -13.25
C THR A 116 -3.79 -5.09 -13.72
N THR A 117 -4.59 -4.45 -12.89
CA THR A 117 -5.33 -3.21 -13.20
C THR A 117 -5.27 -2.29 -11.99
N ASP A 118 -5.36 -0.98 -12.22
CA ASP A 118 -5.43 0.03 -11.14
C ASP A 118 -6.40 -0.37 -10.02
N GLU A 119 -7.66 -0.68 -10.36
CA GLU A 119 -8.70 -1.07 -9.39
C GLU A 119 -8.25 -2.23 -8.50
N LYS A 120 -7.82 -3.34 -9.10
CA LYS A 120 -7.37 -4.52 -8.35
C LYS A 120 -6.10 -4.29 -7.54
N PHE A 121 -5.20 -3.42 -8.00
CA PHE A 121 -3.98 -3.07 -7.27
C PHE A 121 -4.31 -2.26 -6.01
N PHE A 122 -5.15 -1.22 -6.14
CA PHE A 122 -5.57 -0.38 -5.01
C PHE A 122 -6.55 -1.09 -4.06
N ASP A 123 -7.36 -2.04 -4.55
CA ASP A 123 -8.19 -2.91 -3.69
C ASP A 123 -7.35 -3.76 -2.71
N CYS A 124 -6.05 -3.92 -2.99
CA CYS A 124 -5.11 -4.64 -2.13
C CYS A 124 -4.37 -3.72 -1.14
N ASP A 125 -4.61 -2.41 -1.17
CA ASP A 125 -4.00 -1.46 -0.24
C ASP A 125 -4.75 -1.44 1.10
N LEU A 126 -4.04 -1.75 2.17
CA LEU A 126 -4.63 -1.91 3.51
C LEU A 126 -4.10 -0.83 4.41
N LEU A 127 -5.00 -0.05 5.00
CA LEU A 127 -4.70 1.11 5.83
C LEU A 127 -5.12 0.85 7.27
N ALA A 128 -4.24 1.16 8.22
CA ALA A 128 -4.57 1.11 9.64
C ALA A 128 -4.06 2.33 10.41
N SER A 129 -4.80 2.68 11.46
CA SER A 129 -4.46 3.73 12.41
C SER A 129 -4.79 3.28 13.83
N SER A 130 -4.08 3.83 14.80
CA SER A 130 -4.39 3.70 16.21
C SER A 130 -4.26 5.07 16.86
N ALA A 131 -5.20 5.41 17.72
CA ALA A 131 -5.18 6.66 18.44
C ALA A 131 -5.71 6.46 19.86
N LYS A 132 -5.35 7.40 20.73
CA LYS A 132 -5.97 7.56 22.03
C LYS A 132 -7.00 8.68 21.91
N VAL A 133 -8.24 8.40 22.33
CA VAL A 133 -9.27 9.41 22.44
C VAL A 133 -9.05 10.14 23.76
N GLU A 134 -8.64 11.40 23.67
CA GLU A 134 -8.37 12.28 24.82
C GLU A 134 -9.21 13.58 24.74
N SER A 135 -10.01 13.74 23.68
CA SER A 135 -10.86 14.90 23.44
C SER A 135 -12.05 14.53 22.54
N LYS A 136 -12.94 15.51 22.32
CA LYS A 136 -14.09 15.38 21.39
C LYS A 136 -13.67 15.41 19.92
N SER A 137 -12.40 15.66 19.60
CA SER A 137 -11.89 15.77 18.23
C SER A 137 -10.61 14.97 18.07
N VAL A 138 -10.67 13.89 17.31
CA VAL A 138 -9.55 12.95 17.17
C VAL A 138 -9.15 12.81 15.70
N ARG A 139 -7.85 12.97 15.44
CA ARG A 139 -7.26 12.73 14.13
C ARG A 139 -6.69 11.31 14.08
N LEU A 140 -7.12 10.54 13.08
CA LEU A 140 -6.60 9.24 12.71
C LEU A 140 -5.64 9.42 11.54
N VAL A 141 -4.36 9.12 11.77
CA VAL A 141 -3.34 9.07 10.71
C VAL A 141 -3.18 7.61 10.31
N PHE A 142 -3.67 7.27 9.13
CA PHE A 142 -3.60 5.95 8.55
C PHE A 142 -2.25 5.74 7.89
N ASN A 143 -1.71 4.52 8.04
CA ASN A 143 -0.48 4.10 7.41
C ASN A 143 -0.76 2.86 6.57
N HIS A 144 -0.09 2.75 5.44
CA HIS A 144 -0.08 1.55 4.62
C HIS A 144 0.47 0.36 5.40
N GLN A 145 -0.27 -0.75 5.38
CA GLN A 145 0.06 -2.00 6.07
C GLN A 145 0.70 -3.01 5.12
N MET A 146 0.60 -2.81 3.81
CA MET A 146 1.20 -3.68 2.81
C MET A 146 2.60 -3.18 2.42
N THR A 147 3.40 -4.05 1.80
CA THR A 147 4.63 -3.64 1.12
C THR A 147 4.28 -3.40 -0.35
N ARG A 148 4.48 -2.18 -0.86
CA ARG A 148 4.41 -1.93 -2.30
C ARG A 148 5.70 -2.45 -2.92
N MET A 149 5.62 -3.57 -3.63
CA MET A 149 6.75 -4.05 -4.42
C MET A 149 6.64 -3.53 -5.84
N TRP A 150 7.75 -3.08 -6.38
CA TRP A 150 7.89 -2.60 -7.75
C TRP A 150 9.08 -3.27 -8.40
N TRP A 151 8.99 -3.53 -9.69
CA TRP A 151 10.08 -4.05 -10.48
C TRP A 151 10.31 -3.20 -11.73
N GLU A 152 11.56 -3.11 -12.18
CA GLU A 152 11.94 -2.66 -13.51
C GLU A 152 12.77 -3.72 -14.19
N LEU A 153 12.36 -4.09 -15.41
CA LEU A 153 13.08 -5.05 -16.23
C LEU A 153 14.16 -4.33 -17.04
N GLN A 154 15.42 -4.59 -16.69
CA GLN A 154 16.59 -3.97 -17.28
C GLN A 154 17.30 -4.96 -18.21
N ILE A 155 17.10 -4.74 -19.51
CA ILE A 155 17.67 -5.57 -20.57
C ILE A 155 18.40 -4.67 -21.57
N ILE A 156 19.67 -4.96 -21.82
CA ILE A 156 20.48 -4.31 -22.85
C ILE A 156 20.36 -5.14 -24.15
N PRO A 157 19.56 -4.73 -25.16
CA PRO A 157 19.24 -5.58 -26.31
C PRO A 157 20.46 -6.10 -27.07
N GLU A 158 21.53 -5.31 -27.15
CA GLU A 158 22.76 -5.63 -27.90
C GLU A 158 23.56 -6.77 -27.26
N THR A 159 23.40 -7.00 -25.95
CA THR A 159 24.22 -7.94 -25.18
C THR A 159 23.42 -8.99 -24.43
N SER A 160 22.10 -8.82 -24.32
CA SER A 160 21.23 -9.73 -23.57
C SER A 160 21.11 -11.12 -24.20
N GLY A 161 21.27 -11.22 -25.52
CA GLY A 161 21.02 -12.46 -26.27
C GLY A 161 19.54 -12.77 -26.54
N TYR A 162 18.64 -11.84 -26.20
CA TYR A 162 17.22 -11.92 -26.53
C TYR A 162 16.87 -11.05 -27.73
N THR A 163 15.94 -11.53 -28.54
CA THR A 163 15.31 -10.75 -29.60
C THR A 163 14.38 -9.69 -29.01
N THR A 164 14.10 -8.64 -29.78
CA THR A 164 13.10 -7.62 -29.38
C THR A 164 11.72 -8.24 -29.13
N GLU A 165 11.34 -9.30 -29.84
CA GLU A 165 10.08 -10.00 -29.62
C GLU A 165 10.05 -10.74 -28.28
N GLU A 166 11.11 -11.47 -27.94
CA GLU A 166 11.26 -12.13 -26.64
C GLU A 166 11.25 -11.11 -25.50
N ILE A 167 12.00 -10.01 -25.64
CA ILE A 167 11.99 -8.90 -24.69
C ILE A 167 10.60 -8.32 -24.58
N ASN A 168 9.88 -8.14 -25.68
CA ASN A 168 8.55 -7.54 -25.63
C ASN A 168 7.50 -8.44 -24.96
N GLY A 169 7.72 -9.76 -24.99
CA GLY A 169 6.82 -10.77 -24.44
C GLY A 169 7.22 -11.29 -23.05
N ALA A 170 8.24 -10.71 -22.40
CA ALA A 170 8.62 -11.15 -21.06
C ALA A 170 7.47 -11.02 -20.03
N LYS A 171 7.58 -11.73 -18.92
CA LYS A 171 6.63 -11.63 -17.82
C LYS A 171 7.39 -11.64 -16.53
N VAL A 172 7.11 -10.65 -15.69
CA VAL A 172 7.60 -10.61 -14.31
C VAL A 172 6.41 -10.90 -13.40
N THR A 173 6.62 -11.71 -12.37
CA THR A 173 5.59 -12.12 -11.43
C THR A 173 6.23 -12.20 -10.05
N PHE A 174 5.53 -11.71 -9.03
CA PHE A 174 5.98 -11.90 -7.65
C PHE A 174 5.43 -13.19 -7.07
N LEU A 175 6.14 -13.72 -6.08
CA LEU A 175 5.76 -14.92 -5.35
C LEU A 175 5.56 -14.55 -3.88
N GLY A 176 4.38 -14.88 -3.35
CA GLY A 176 3.99 -14.48 -2.00
C GLY A 176 2.69 -15.13 -1.53
N TYR A 177 2.06 -14.56 -0.51
CA TYR A 177 0.75 -15.02 -0.06
C TYR A 177 -0.32 -14.60 -1.07
N GLY A 178 -1.12 -15.56 -1.55
CA GLY A 178 -2.15 -15.28 -2.56
C GLY A 178 -3.39 -14.57 -2.02
N SER A 179 -3.55 -14.51 -0.69
CA SER A 179 -4.68 -13.82 -0.07
C SER A 179 -4.44 -13.46 1.40
N VAL A 180 -5.29 -12.58 1.91
CA VAL A 180 -5.18 -12.02 3.25
C VAL A 180 -6.56 -11.77 3.87
N LYS A 181 -6.66 -11.93 5.20
CA LYS A 181 -7.76 -11.35 6.00
C LYS A 181 -7.29 -10.06 6.65
N PHE A 182 -8.14 -9.04 6.64
CA PHE A 182 -7.84 -7.76 7.24
C PHE A 182 -8.89 -7.40 8.28
N GLU A 183 -8.52 -7.53 9.55
CA GLU A 183 -9.43 -7.40 10.69
C GLU A 183 -8.73 -6.61 11.78
N ASP A 184 -9.43 -5.65 12.40
CA ASP A 184 -8.88 -4.81 13.48
C ASP A 184 -7.58 -4.06 13.09
N GLY A 185 -7.38 -3.78 11.80
CA GLY A 185 -6.17 -3.15 11.27
C GLY A 185 -4.97 -4.10 11.14
N GLU A 186 -5.16 -5.41 11.29
CA GLU A 186 -4.09 -6.41 11.24
C GLU A 186 -4.16 -7.26 9.96
N VAL A 187 -3.04 -7.36 9.27
CA VAL A 187 -2.83 -8.16 8.05
C VAL A 187 -2.59 -9.62 8.45
N LYS A 188 -3.52 -10.51 8.11
CA LYS A 188 -3.44 -11.95 8.43
C LYS A 188 -3.31 -12.78 7.13
N PRO A 189 -2.08 -13.12 6.68
CA PRO A 189 -1.88 -13.90 5.46
C PRO A 189 -2.59 -15.25 5.52
N GLN A 190 -3.01 -15.74 4.36
CA GLN A 190 -3.65 -17.04 4.20
C GLN A 190 -2.82 -17.94 3.27
N GLY A 191 -2.69 -19.21 3.64
CA GLY A 191 -1.95 -20.20 2.85
C GLY A 191 -0.43 -20.02 2.87
N ASP A 192 0.24 -20.54 1.85
CA ASP A 192 1.70 -20.50 1.72
C ASP A 192 2.18 -19.30 0.90
N ALA A 193 3.35 -18.77 1.25
CA ALA A 193 4.03 -17.69 0.55
C ALA A 193 4.76 -18.18 -0.73
N ASN A 194 4.01 -18.73 -1.68
CA ASN A 194 4.53 -19.22 -2.97
C ASN A 194 3.45 -19.16 -4.08
N GLN A 195 2.47 -18.28 -3.93
CA GLN A 195 1.45 -18.05 -4.96
C GLN A 195 1.94 -16.99 -5.94
N GLU A 196 1.61 -17.16 -7.22
CA GLU A 196 1.88 -16.15 -8.24
C GLU A 196 0.99 -14.92 -8.04
N ILE A 197 1.61 -13.76 -8.00
CA ILE A 197 0.97 -12.45 -7.88
C ILE A 197 1.27 -11.67 -9.16
N HIS A 198 0.24 -11.54 -10.00
CA HIS A 198 0.33 -10.83 -11.26
C HIS A 198 0.26 -9.33 -11.04
N THR A 199 1.26 -8.62 -11.55
CA THR A 199 1.49 -7.21 -11.25
C THR A 199 0.68 -6.29 -12.16
N PHE A 200 0.37 -5.11 -11.66
CA PHE A 200 -0.03 -3.98 -12.49
C PHE A 200 1.19 -3.49 -13.26
N CYS A 201 1.15 -3.49 -14.59
CA CYS A 201 2.33 -3.24 -15.42
C CYS A 201 2.16 -2.04 -16.33
N TRP A 202 3.25 -1.32 -16.56
CA TRP A 202 3.33 -0.23 -17.52
C TRP A 202 4.55 -0.42 -18.42
N LYS A 203 4.34 -0.23 -19.71
CA LYS A 203 5.40 -0.37 -20.71
C LYS A 203 5.56 0.93 -21.46
N GLY A 204 6.65 1.64 -21.17
CA GLY A 204 7.10 2.78 -21.94
C GLY A 204 7.91 2.34 -23.16
N ASN A 205 8.35 3.34 -23.94
CA ASN A 205 9.27 3.08 -25.07
C ASN A 205 10.66 2.62 -24.61
N TYR A 206 11.04 2.91 -23.35
CA TYR A 206 12.40 2.71 -22.83
C TYR A 206 12.45 2.01 -21.47
N TYR A 207 11.31 1.75 -20.85
CA TYR A 207 11.21 1.15 -19.54
C TYR A 207 10.04 0.19 -19.52
N TRP A 208 10.19 -0.88 -18.76
CA TRP A 208 9.12 -1.80 -18.47
C TRP A 208 9.17 -2.14 -17.00
N GLU A 209 8.08 -1.84 -16.35
CA GLU A 209 7.97 -1.90 -14.91
C GLU A 209 6.58 -2.37 -14.51
N GLY A 210 6.47 -2.78 -13.27
CA GLY A 210 5.19 -3.16 -12.69
C GLY A 210 5.26 -3.26 -11.19
N GLN A 211 4.09 -3.40 -10.57
CA GLN A 211 3.96 -3.36 -9.13
C GLN A 211 2.81 -4.21 -8.59
N ALA A 212 2.91 -4.54 -7.31
CA ALA A 212 1.85 -5.19 -6.54
C ALA A 212 1.99 -4.88 -5.05
N MET A 213 0.87 -4.93 -4.33
CA MET A 213 0.84 -4.99 -2.88
C MET A 213 1.15 -6.40 -2.42
N MET A 214 2.14 -6.52 -1.55
CA MET A 214 2.63 -7.77 -1.01
C MET A 214 2.44 -7.79 0.50
N VAL A 215 2.09 -8.95 1.04
CA VAL A 215 2.02 -9.11 2.51
C VAL A 215 3.43 -8.93 3.09
N PRO A 216 3.64 -8.02 4.05
CA PRO A 216 4.94 -7.83 4.68
C PRO A 216 5.40 -9.06 5.46
N GLY A 217 6.72 -9.24 5.60
CA GLY A 217 7.29 -10.34 6.37
C GLY A 217 8.59 -10.91 5.79
N GLU A 218 9.01 -12.06 6.33
CA GLU A 218 10.26 -12.72 5.94
C GLU A 218 10.10 -13.60 4.69
N MET A 219 10.92 -13.30 3.69
CA MET A 219 11.05 -14.00 2.41
C MET A 219 12.45 -14.58 2.17
N TRP A 220 13.33 -14.59 3.19
CA TRP A 220 14.62 -15.26 3.12
C TRP A 220 14.49 -16.73 2.70
N GLU A 221 15.30 -17.14 1.74
CA GLU A 221 15.34 -18.49 1.19
C GLU A 221 14.00 -18.97 0.60
N LYS A 222 13.11 -18.02 0.25
CA LYS A 222 11.85 -18.28 -0.45
C LYS A 222 11.88 -17.60 -1.83
N PRO A 223 11.32 -18.24 -2.87
CA PRO A 223 11.11 -17.59 -4.16
C PRO A 223 10.33 -16.29 -3.99
N LEU A 224 10.80 -15.21 -4.62
CA LEU A 224 10.19 -13.88 -4.51
C LEU A 224 9.83 -13.27 -5.86
N ILE A 225 10.68 -13.43 -6.87
CA ILE A 225 10.47 -12.85 -8.21
C ILE A 225 10.73 -13.93 -9.26
N ARG A 226 9.83 -14.04 -10.23
CA ARG A 226 9.97 -14.90 -11.40
C ARG A 226 9.96 -14.06 -12.66
N VAL A 227 10.92 -14.30 -13.55
CA VAL A 227 11.00 -13.66 -14.87
C VAL A 227 10.95 -14.75 -15.94
N LYS A 228 9.97 -14.68 -16.84
CA LYS A 228 9.89 -15.53 -18.04
C LYS A 228 10.20 -14.69 -19.27
N ILE A 229 11.17 -15.09 -20.09
CA ILE A 229 11.55 -14.37 -21.31
C ILE A 229 11.99 -15.36 -22.39
N GLY A 230 11.32 -15.33 -23.54
CA GLY A 230 11.49 -16.37 -24.56
C GLY A 230 11.20 -17.77 -23.99
N ASN A 231 12.20 -18.66 -24.03
CA ASN A 231 12.12 -20.01 -23.45
C ASN A 231 12.80 -20.12 -22.07
N ASP A 232 13.36 -19.03 -21.56
CA ASP A 232 14.09 -19.03 -20.30
C ASP A 232 13.19 -18.58 -19.14
N GLU A 233 13.43 -19.16 -17.97
CA GLU A 233 12.77 -18.81 -16.71
C GLU A 233 13.83 -18.59 -15.64
N PHE A 234 13.80 -17.42 -15.02
CA PHE A 234 14.66 -17.04 -13.92
C PHE A 234 13.83 -16.87 -12.65
N GLU A 235 14.40 -17.29 -11.52
CA GLU A 235 13.78 -17.14 -10.21
C GLU A 235 14.79 -16.50 -9.25
N TYR A 236 14.36 -15.45 -8.57
CA TYR A 236 15.13 -14.78 -7.53
C TYR A 236 14.61 -15.21 -6.16
N THR A 237 15.53 -15.72 -5.36
CA THR A 237 15.33 -16.12 -3.97
C THR A 237 16.33 -15.34 -3.12
N PRO A 238 15.89 -14.37 -2.30
CA PRO A 238 16.78 -13.64 -1.39
C PRO A 238 17.54 -14.61 -0.47
N SER A 239 18.87 -14.53 -0.44
CA SER A 239 19.69 -15.47 0.33
C SER A 239 20.53 -14.80 1.42
N LYS A 240 20.56 -15.40 2.60
CA LYS A 240 21.45 -14.97 3.70
C LYS A 240 22.92 -15.25 3.42
N ALA A 241 23.23 -16.06 2.41
CA ALA A 241 24.59 -16.30 1.95
C ALA A 241 25.08 -15.23 0.95
N ASN A 242 24.18 -14.45 0.37
CA ASN A 242 24.52 -13.35 -0.53
C ASN A 242 24.69 -12.06 0.28
N THR A 243 25.87 -11.44 0.18
CA THR A 243 26.20 -10.22 0.94
C THR A 243 25.32 -9.03 0.54
N ASN A 244 25.06 -8.84 -0.76
CA ASN A 244 24.20 -7.76 -1.24
C ASN A 244 22.76 -7.92 -0.73
N ASP A 245 22.24 -9.15 -0.74
CA ASP A 245 20.90 -9.43 -0.21
C ASP A 245 20.80 -9.07 1.26
N VAL A 246 21.77 -9.48 2.08
CA VAL A 246 21.83 -9.17 3.52
C VAL A 246 21.94 -7.67 3.79
N GLU A 247 22.83 -6.98 3.08
CA GLU A 247 23.03 -5.53 3.22
C GLU A 247 21.77 -4.74 2.87
N LYS A 248 21.11 -5.12 1.77
CA LYS A 248 19.89 -4.47 1.29
C LYS A 248 18.62 -5.00 1.94
N LYS A 249 18.71 -6.07 2.73
CA LYS A 249 17.61 -6.76 3.42
C LYS A 249 16.51 -7.23 2.45
N THR A 250 16.89 -7.76 1.29
CA THR A 250 15.96 -8.17 0.23
C THR A 250 14.99 -9.28 0.65
N GLY A 251 15.34 -10.08 1.66
CA GLY A 251 14.44 -11.09 2.23
C GLY A 251 13.46 -10.55 3.29
N ILE A 252 13.34 -9.23 3.47
CA ILE A 252 12.37 -8.62 4.38
C ILE A 252 11.46 -7.67 3.59
N LEU A 253 10.18 -8.01 3.50
CA LEU A 253 9.15 -7.11 2.98
C LEU A 253 8.67 -6.19 4.12
N VAL A 254 8.88 -4.89 3.95
CA VAL A 254 8.67 -3.88 5.01
C VAL A 254 7.27 -3.27 4.88
N PRO A 255 6.44 -3.26 5.94
CA PRO A 255 5.10 -2.66 5.89
C PRO A 255 5.20 -1.14 5.63
N GLY A 256 4.32 -0.64 4.77
CA GLY A 256 4.25 0.78 4.41
C GLY A 256 5.44 1.29 3.61
N ALA A 257 6.32 0.40 3.15
CA ALA A 257 7.47 0.77 2.34
C ALA A 257 7.22 0.50 0.86
N TRP A 258 7.86 1.30 0.02
CA TRP A 258 8.01 1.02 -1.40
C TRP A 258 9.37 0.35 -1.66
N GLN A 259 9.35 -0.92 -2.04
CA GLN A 259 10.56 -1.68 -2.35
C GLN A 259 10.69 -1.86 -3.87
N ARG A 260 11.73 -1.24 -4.44
CA ARG A 260 11.99 -1.19 -5.87
C ARG A 260 13.08 -2.18 -6.24
N TYR A 261 12.74 -3.15 -7.09
CA TYR A 261 13.63 -4.20 -7.57
C TYR A 261 14.06 -3.95 -9.01
N TYR A 262 15.37 -3.87 -9.25
CA TYR A 262 15.94 -3.71 -10.58
C TYR A 262 16.42 -5.06 -11.08
N LEU A 263 15.82 -5.53 -12.18
CA LEU A 263 15.99 -6.88 -12.69
C LEU A 263 16.89 -6.86 -13.93
N HIS A 264 18.18 -7.11 -13.74
CA HIS A 264 19.15 -7.16 -14.83
C HIS A 264 19.17 -8.56 -15.45
N VAL A 265 18.66 -8.68 -16.67
CA VAL A 265 18.43 -9.98 -17.33
C VAL A 265 19.20 -10.11 -18.64
N SER A 266 19.93 -11.23 -18.79
CA SER A 266 20.50 -11.71 -20.04
C SER A 266 20.41 -13.24 -20.10
N LYS A 267 20.62 -13.85 -21.28
CA LYS A 267 20.74 -15.33 -21.39
C LYS A 267 21.88 -15.93 -20.56
N LYS A 268 22.83 -15.11 -20.10
CA LYS A 268 23.99 -15.54 -19.33
C LYS A 268 23.86 -15.29 -17.83
N SER A 269 22.99 -14.38 -17.41
CA SER A 269 22.96 -13.87 -16.03
C SER A 269 21.60 -13.30 -15.67
N PHE A 270 21.26 -13.45 -14.39
CA PHE A 270 20.15 -12.76 -13.76
C PHE A 270 20.63 -12.17 -12.44
N ASN A 271 20.66 -10.85 -12.36
CA ASN A 271 21.04 -10.14 -11.15
C ASN A 271 19.88 -9.25 -10.70
N VAL A 272 19.68 -9.19 -9.39
CA VAL A 272 18.63 -8.38 -8.78
C VAL A 272 19.29 -7.37 -7.85
N ASP A 273 18.89 -6.11 -8.02
CA ASP A 273 19.19 -5.08 -7.04
C ASP A 273 17.91 -4.52 -6.41
N MET A 274 18.02 -3.93 -5.22
CA MET A 274 16.86 -3.41 -4.50
C MET A 274 17.13 -2.10 -3.75
N VAL A 275 16.15 -1.20 -3.78
CA VAL A 275 16.11 0.00 -2.92
C VAL A 275 14.79 0.03 -2.16
N THR A 276 14.86 0.26 -0.85
CA THR A 276 13.68 0.46 0.00
C THR A 276 13.50 1.95 0.28
N VAL A 277 12.29 2.46 0.08
CA VAL A 277 11.90 3.85 0.37
C VAL A 277 10.86 3.84 1.50
N THR A 278 11.12 4.54 2.61
CA THR A 278 10.31 4.50 3.85
C THR A 278 9.77 5.86 4.32
N SER A 279 9.94 6.94 3.55
CA SER A 279 9.33 8.24 3.84
C SER A 279 8.96 9.04 2.57
N GLY A 280 7.73 9.56 2.50
CA GLY A 280 7.29 10.54 1.50
C GLY A 280 5.88 10.29 0.96
N PHE A 281 5.03 11.32 0.96
CA PHE A 281 3.72 11.33 0.29
C PHE A 281 3.81 10.91 -1.19
N GLU A 282 4.96 11.15 -1.83
CA GLU A 282 5.27 10.81 -3.22
C GLU A 282 5.39 9.29 -3.50
N GLN A 283 5.40 8.43 -2.47
CA GLN A 283 5.48 6.98 -2.65
C GLN A 283 4.16 6.33 -3.07
N TRP A 284 3.05 7.04 -2.89
CA TRP A 284 1.70 6.53 -3.04
C TRP A 284 0.83 7.40 -3.96
N THR A 285 1.41 8.45 -4.56
CA THR A 285 0.73 9.29 -5.54
C THR A 285 0.96 8.78 -6.97
N ASP A 286 -0.09 8.90 -7.81
CA ASP A 286 -0.03 8.71 -9.27
C ASP A 286 0.68 9.84 -10.02
N GLU A 287 1.14 10.87 -9.29
CA GLU A 287 1.97 11.90 -9.88
C GLU A 287 3.32 11.27 -10.21
N GLY A 288 3.45 10.83 -11.46
CA GLY A 288 4.70 10.54 -12.15
C GLY A 288 5.59 11.78 -12.21
N ASN A 289 5.94 12.32 -11.05
CA ASN A 289 6.95 13.32 -10.90
C ASN A 289 8.27 12.60 -11.16
N LYS A 290 8.98 13.15 -12.13
CA LYS A 290 10.17 12.56 -12.74
C LYS A 290 11.26 12.53 -11.69
N ASP A 291 11.30 11.46 -10.89
CA ASP A 291 12.40 11.32 -9.97
C ASP A 291 13.66 11.01 -10.78
N SER A 292 14.61 11.92 -10.64
CA SER A 292 15.74 12.12 -11.52
C SER A 292 16.92 11.19 -11.21
N ASP A 293 16.69 10.12 -10.45
CA ASP A 293 17.71 9.15 -10.08
C ASP A 293 17.61 7.89 -10.96
N LYS A 294 17.78 8.09 -12.27
CA LYS A 294 17.98 7.01 -13.26
C LYS A 294 19.44 6.56 -13.28
N GLY A 295 20.08 6.50 -12.12
CA GLY A 295 21.42 5.96 -11.99
C GLY A 295 21.40 4.49 -12.35
N LEU A 296 21.95 4.15 -13.52
CA LEU A 296 22.53 2.83 -13.75
C LEU A 296 23.48 2.58 -12.57
N VAL A 297 23.09 1.68 -11.67
CA VAL A 297 24.05 1.10 -10.75
C VAL A 297 24.88 0.17 -11.62
N ASP A 298 26.06 0.64 -12.04
CA ASP A 298 27.04 -0.21 -12.69
C ASP A 298 27.31 -1.39 -11.75
N ALA A 299 26.77 -2.55 -12.10
CA ALA A 299 27.15 -3.79 -11.47
C ALA A 299 28.64 -3.97 -11.75
N GLU A 300 29.47 -3.84 -10.71
CA GLU A 300 30.88 -4.19 -10.78
C GLU A 300 30.95 -5.65 -11.27
N MET A 301 31.39 -5.82 -12.52
CA MET A 301 31.71 -7.14 -13.06
C MET A 301 32.85 -7.73 -12.24
N GLN A 302 32.57 -8.84 -11.55
CA GLN A 302 33.54 -9.90 -11.32
C GLN A 302 33.05 -11.18 -11.97
#